data_AF-A0A350P554-F1
#
_entry.id   AF-A0A350P554-F1
#
_cell.length_a   1.000
_cell.length_b   1.000
_cell.length_c   1.000
_cell.angle_alpha   90.00
_cell.angle_beta   90.00
_cell.angle_gamma   90.00
#
_symmetry.space_group_name_H-M   'P 1'
#
loop_
_entity.id
_entity.type
_entity.pdbx_description
1 polymer ?
#
loop_
_entity_poly.entity_id
_entity_poly.type
_entity_poly.pdbx_seq_one_letter_code
_entity_poly.pdbx_strand_id
1 'polypeptide(L)'
;MLVTDLPVHHKIIAKLENKNISELTEIQEKTILPALQGKDIIASSKTGSGKTFAFLVPAINRLMSQKALSRQDPRALILAPTRELAKQVFIEAKTLCSGLNL
;
A
#
# COMPACT_ATOMS: atom_id res chain seq x y z
N MET A 1 0.47 0.94 -16.81
CA MET A 1 -0.86 1.13 -16.20
C MET A 1 -0.81 2.35 -15.32
N LEU A 2 -1.75 3.28 -15.49
CA LEU A 2 -1.78 4.49 -14.68
C LEU A 2 -2.30 4.17 -13.28
N VAL A 3 -1.85 4.94 -12.28
CA VAL A 3 -2.38 4.83 -10.91
C VAL A 3 -3.90 5.10 -10.89
N THR A 4 -4.39 5.97 -11.77
CA THR A 4 -5.81 6.29 -11.93
C THR A 4 -6.67 5.11 -12.40
N ASP A 5 -6.04 4.10 -13.00
CA ASP A 5 -6.74 2.89 -13.47
C ASP A 5 -7.00 1.89 -12.33
N LEU A 6 -6.44 2.13 -11.14
CA LEU A 6 -6.61 1.24 -9.99
C LEU A 6 -8.02 1.34 -9.39
N PRO A 7 -8.70 0.21 -9.10
CA PRO A 7 -10.01 0.19 -8.45
C PRO A 7 -9.85 0.37 -6.93
N VAL A 8 -9.29 1.51 -6.51
CA VAL A 8 -9.06 1.88 -5.11
C VAL A 8 -9.70 3.21 -4.77
N HIS A 9 -9.80 3.51 -3.47
CA HIS A 9 -10.37 4.78 -3.03
C HIS A 9 -9.59 5.99 -3.60
N HIS A 10 -10.30 6.99 -4.15
CA HIS A 10 -9.71 8.17 -4.82
C HIS A 10 -8.65 8.91 -3.98
N LYS A 11 -8.81 8.94 -2.65
CA LYS A 11 -7.80 9.49 -1.73
C LYS A 11 -6.44 8.80 -1.84
N ILE A 12 -6.39 7.49 -2.10
CA ILE A 12 -5.14 6.76 -2.29
C ILE A 12 -4.47 7.21 -3.59
N ILE A 13 -5.24 7.33 -4.68
CA ILE A 13 -4.77 7.85 -5.98
C ILE A 13 -4.15 9.23 -5.80
N ALA A 14 -4.88 10.17 -5.17
CA ALA A 14 -4.37 11.53 -4.93
C ALA A 14 -3.08 11.54 -4.09
N LYS A 15 -2.92 10.61 -3.13
CA LYS A 15 -1.69 10.51 -2.33
C LYS A 15 -0.51 9.99 -3.15
N LEU A 16 -0.74 9.04 -4.05
CA LEU A 16 0.29 8.53 -4.96
C LEU A 16 0.73 9.61 -5.96
N GLU A 17 -0.22 10.34 -6.56
CA GLU A 17 0.06 11.46 -7.46
C GLU A 17 0.84 12.58 -6.76
N ASN A 18 0.51 12.92 -5.51
CA ASN A 18 1.28 13.89 -4.71
C ASN A 18 2.72 13.44 -4.42
N LYS A 19 3.03 12.14 -4.55
CA LYS A 19 4.39 11.60 -4.50
C LYS A 19 5.03 11.47 -5.88
N ASN A 20 4.43 12.08 -6.91
CA ASN A 20 4.84 12.00 -8.31
C ASN A 20 4.83 10.56 -8.85
N ILE A 21 3.88 9.74 -8.39
CA ILE A 21 3.66 8.38 -8.88
C ILE A 21 2.42 8.40 -9.77
N SER A 22 2.61 8.57 -11.07
CA SER A 22 1.55 8.53 -12.08
C SER A 22 1.39 7.14 -12.71
N GLU A 23 2.49 6.40 -12.83
CA GLU A 23 2.55 5.08 -13.47
C GLU A 23 2.98 4.01 -12.48
N LEU A 24 2.37 2.84 -12.60
CA LEU A 24 2.74 1.67 -11.82
C LEU A 24 4.01 1.03 -12.38
N THR A 25 4.89 0.62 -11.46
CA THR A 25 6.00 -0.26 -11.80
C THR A 25 5.50 -1.67 -12.11
N GLU A 26 6.27 -2.45 -12.87
CA GLU A 26 5.92 -3.84 -13.22
C GLU A 26 5.50 -4.70 -12.01
N ILE A 27 6.20 -4.57 -10.87
CA ILE A 27 5.86 -5.34 -9.68
C ILE A 27 4.53 -4.89 -9.07
N GLN A 28 4.20 -3.60 -9.13
CA GLN A 28 2.94 -3.05 -8.63
C GLN A 28 1.77 -3.49 -9.51
N GLU A 29 1.93 -3.42 -10.84
CA GLU A 29 0.91 -3.89 -11.80
C GLU A 29 0.57 -5.36 -11.57
N LYS A 30 1.60 -6.20 -11.40
CA LYS A 30 1.44 -7.65 -11.21
C LYS A 30 0.83 -8.05 -9.87
N THR A 31 0.86 -7.18 -8.86
CA THR A 31 0.53 -7.57 -7.48
C THR A 31 -0.65 -6.80 -6.88
N ILE A 32 -0.88 -5.54 -7.24
CA ILE A 32 -1.94 -4.73 -6.61
C ILE A 32 -3.32 -5.32 -6.91
N LEU A 33 -3.63 -5.66 -8.17
CA LEU A 33 -4.95 -6.19 -8.53
C LEU A 33 -5.24 -7.56 -7.86
N PRO A 34 -4.35 -8.56 -7.89
CA PRO A 34 -4.54 -9.79 -7.12
C PRO A 34 -4.70 -9.55 -5.61
N ALA A 35 -3.96 -8.60 -5.03
CA ALA A 35 -4.02 -8.30 -3.60
C ALA A 35 -5.35 -7.66 -3.22
N LEU A 36 -5.89 -6.77 -4.06
CA LEU A 36 -7.23 -6.19 -3.89
C LEU A 36 -8.34 -7.25 -3.97
N GLN A 37 -8.12 -8.32 -4.74
CA GLN A 37 -9.01 -9.49 -4.79
C GLN A 37 -8.88 -10.41 -3.56
N GLY A 38 -7.99 -10.09 -2.61
CA GLY A 38 -7.77 -10.89 -1.41
C GLY A 38 -6.94 -12.15 -1.63
N LYS A 39 -6.18 -12.24 -2.72
CA LYS A 39 -5.28 -13.37 -2.98
C LYS A 39 -3.98 -13.21 -2.19
N ASP A 40 -3.44 -14.34 -1.74
CA ASP A 40 -2.08 -14.40 -1.20
C ASP A 40 -1.05 -14.28 -2.33
N ILE A 41 0.03 -13.52 -2.08
CA ILE A 41 1.02 -13.18 -3.09
C ILE A 41 2.42 -13.44 -2.58
N ILE A 42 3.20 -14.16 -3.37
CA ILE A 42 4.65 -14.21 -3.25
C ILE A 42 5.21 -13.36 -4.40
N ALA A 43 5.90 -12.29 -4.05
CA ALA A 43 6.47 -11.34 -5.00
C ALA A 43 7.98 -11.22 -4.77
N SER A 44 8.75 -11.35 -5.85
CA SER A 44 10.20 -11.13 -5.84
C SER A 44 10.58 -10.15 -6.94
N SER A 45 11.41 -9.17 -6.60
CA SER A 45 11.92 -8.18 -7.53
C SER A 45 13.16 -7.49 -6.94
N LYS A 46 13.92 -6.77 -7.76
CA LYS A 46 15.11 -6.01 -7.31
C LYS A 46 14.76 -4.90 -6.31
N THR A 47 15.71 -4.53 -5.46
CA THR A 47 15.60 -3.34 -4.58
C THR A 47 15.34 -2.08 -5.42
N GLY A 48 14.55 -1.15 -4.88
CA GLY A 48 14.17 0.07 -5.60
C GLY A 48 13.06 -0.11 -6.64
N SER A 49 12.53 -1.31 -6.84
CA SER A 49 11.47 -1.55 -7.84
C SER A 49 10.06 -1.10 -7.41
N GLY A 50 9.90 -0.32 -6.34
CA GLY A 50 8.58 0.13 -5.87
C GLY A 50 7.75 -0.91 -5.09
N LYS A 51 8.36 -1.99 -4.56
CA LYS A 51 7.66 -3.03 -3.78
C LYS A 51 6.86 -2.50 -2.60
N THR A 52 7.29 -1.42 -1.97
CA THR A 52 6.62 -0.86 -0.79
C THR A 52 5.16 -0.52 -1.09
N PHE A 53 4.89 0.18 -2.19
CA PHE A 53 3.51 0.50 -2.58
C PHE A 53 2.73 -0.70 -3.11
N ALA A 54 3.43 -1.71 -3.64
CA ALA A 54 2.80 -2.94 -4.11
C ALA A 54 1.99 -3.65 -3.01
N PHE A 55 2.45 -3.62 -1.76
CA PHE A 55 1.69 -4.16 -0.62
C PHE A 55 0.95 -3.08 0.20
N LEU A 56 1.44 -1.83 0.28
CA LEU A 56 0.75 -0.79 1.06
C LEU A 56 -0.58 -0.37 0.45
N VAL A 57 -0.64 -0.18 -0.86
CA VAL A 57 -1.87 0.26 -1.56
C VAL A 57 -3.05 -0.67 -1.29
N PRO A 58 -2.95 -1.99 -1.56
CA PRO A 58 -4.05 -2.90 -1.28
C PRO A 58 -4.36 -3.03 0.22
N ALA A 59 -3.34 -3.03 1.09
CA ALA A 59 -3.55 -3.10 2.53
C ALA A 59 -4.36 -1.90 3.05
N ILE A 60 -3.96 -0.68 2.70
CA ILE A 60 -4.64 0.55 3.13
C ILE A 60 -6.05 0.62 2.56
N ASN A 61 -6.25 0.25 1.28
CA ASN A 61 -7.57 0.21 0.66
C ASN A 61 -8.53 -0.74 1.43
N ARG A 62 -8.02 -1.90 1.86
CA ARG A 62 -8.78 -2.84 2.69
C ARG A 62 -9.13 -2.24 4.05
N LEU A 63 -8.16 -1.58 4.71
CA LEU A 63 -8.35 -0.93 6.00
C LEU A 63 -9.36 0.22 5.94
N MET A 64 -9.46 0.94 4.81
CA MET A 64 -10.48 1.98 4.59
C MET A 64 -11.89 1.40 4.40
N SER A 65 -11.98 0.18 3.87
CA SER A 65 -13.25 -0.47 3.54
C SER A 65 -13.87 -1.20 4.74
N GLN A 66 -13.09 -1.43 5.80
CA GLN A 66 -13.50 -2.12 7.01
C GLN A 66 -13.40 -1.18 8.20
N LYS A 67 -14.39 -1.18 9.11
CA LYS A 67 -14.30 -0.42 10.35
C LYS A 67 -13.51 -1.21 11.39
N ALA A 68 -12.64 -0.53 12.13
CA ALA A 68 -12.00 -1.12 13.29
C ALA A 68 -13.05 -1.40 14.38
N LEU A 69 -12.94 -2.54 15.06
CA LEU A 69 -13.82 -2.87 16.20
C LEU A 69 -13.47 -2.03 17.42
N SER A 70 -12.19 -1.67 17.57
CA SER A 70 -11.69 -0.76 18.60
C SER A 70 -10.37 -0.11 18.16
N ARG A 71 -9.88 0.87 18.93
CA ARG A 71 -8.54 1.47 18.71
C ARG A 71 -7.37 0.51 19.00
N GLN A 72 -7.62 -0.61 19.67
CA GLN A 72 -6.60 -1.57 20.11
C GLN A 72 -6.56 -2.82 19.23
N ASP A 73 -7.18 -2.76 18.05
CA ASP A 73 -7.32 -3.87 17.11
C ASP A 73 -6.36 -3.68 15.93
N PRO A 74 -5.14 -4.25 15.94
CA PRO A 74 -4.22 -4.16 14.82
C PRO A 74 -4.74 -4.98 13.63
N ARG A 75 -5.08 -4.29 12.53
CA ARG A 75 -5.72 -4.89 11.35
C ARG A 75 -4.76 -5.25 10.21
N ALA A 76 -3.49 -4.84 10.32
CA ALA A 76 -2.43 -5.18 9.38
C ALA A 76 -1.07 -5.21 10.11
N LEU A 77 -0.23 -6.19 9.78
CA LEU A 77 1.13 -6.33 10.32
C LEU A 77 2.13 -6.37 9.16
N ILE A 78 3.11 -5.47 9.18
CA ILE A 78 4.22 -5.46 8.24
C ILE A 78 5.49 -5.80 9.01
N LEU A 79 6.17 -6.86 8.58
CA LEU A 79 7.43 -7.32 9.17
C LEU A 79 8.59 -6.86 8.29
N ALA A 80 9.63 -6.32 8.92
CA ALA A 80 10.88 -5.95 8.26
C ALA A 80 12.06 -6.49 9.08
N PRO A 81 13.16 -6.93 8.43
CA PRO A 81 14.29 -7.57 9.09
C PRO A 81 15.17 -6.60 9.90
N THR A 82 15.10 -5.29 9.63
CA THR A 82 15.90 -4.27 10.31
C THR A 82 15.05 -3.10 10.75
N ARG A 83 15.51 -2.39 11.79
CA ARG A 83 14.83 -1.19 12.31
C ARG A 83 14.79 -0.07 11.27
N GLU A 84 15.84 0.06 10.48
CA GLU A 84 16.00 1.08 9.44
C GLU A 84 14.98 0.84 8.33
N LEU A 85 14.83 -0.41 7.88
CA LEU A 85 13.83 -0.74 6.86
C LEU A 85 12.41 -0.58 7.40
N ALA A 86 12.16 -0.99 8.65
CA ALA A 86 10.88 -0.76 9.31
C ALA A 86 10.52 0.73 9.35
N LYS A 87 11.48 1.61 9.70
CA LYS A 87 11.29 3.07 9.70
C LYS A 87 10.98 3.62 8.30
N GLN A 88 11.68 3.15 7.27
CA GLN A 88 11.42 3.57 5.89
C GLN A 88 10.01 3.20 5.45
N VAL A 89 9.59 1.96 5.67
CA VAL A 89 8.22 1.50 5.36
C VAL A 89 7.18 2.26 6.18
N PHE A 90 7.45 2.55 7.45
CA PHE A 90 6.57 3.32 8.31
C PHE A 90 6.33 4.75 7.79
N ILE A 91 7.38 5.43 7.31
CA ILE A 91 7.26 6.78 6.73
C ILE A 91 6.34 6.73 5.51
N GLU A 92 6.54 5.76 4.62
CA GLU A 92 5.71 5.55 3.44
C GLU A 92 4.24 5.28 3.79
N ALA A 93 4.00 4.38 4.75
CA ALA A 93 2.66 4.09 5.25
C ALA A 93 2.01 5.33 5.88
N LYS A 94 2.74 6.09 6.71
CA LYS A 94 2.24 7.31 7.34
C LYS A 94 1.83 8.36 6.31
N THR A 95 2.60 8.53 5.24
CA THR A 95 2.25 9.46 4.16
C THR A 95 0.93 9.08 3.47
N LEU A 96 0.76 7.80 3.14
CA LEU A 96 -0.48 7.32 2.52
C LEU A 96 -1.68 7.39 3.47
N CYS A 97 -1.49 7.06 4.74
CA CYS A 97 -2.56 7.04 5.74
C CYS A 97 -2.98 8.43 6.25
N SER A 98 -2.15 9.46 6.07
CA SER A 98 -2.42 10.79 6.60
C SER A 98 -3.73 11.39 6.05
N GLY A 99 -4.66 11.73 6.93
CA GLY A 99 -5.99 12.25 6.57
C GLY A 99 -6.99 11.19 6.11
N LEU A 100 -6.65 9.91 6.24
CA LEU A 100 -7.59 8.80 6.13
C LEU A 100 -8.17 8.49 7.51
N ASN A 101 -9.46 8.17 7.58
CA ASN A 101 -10.12 7.78 8.82
C ASN A 101 -9.99 6.27 9.01
N LEU A 102 -8.81 5.82 9.44
CA LEU A 102 -8.42 4.42 9.63
C LEU A 102 -8.45 4.00 11.10
#